data_AF-A0AAJ2RXL2-F1
#
_entry.id   AF-A0AAJ2RXL2-F1
#
_cell.length_a   1.000
_cell.length_b   1.000
_cell.length_c   1.000
_cell.angle_alpha   90.00
_cell.angle_beta   90.00
_cell.angle_gamma   90.00
#
_symmetry.space_group_name_H-M   'P 1'
#
loop_
_entity.id
_entity.type
_entity.pdbx_description
1 polymer ?
#
loop_
_entity_poly.entity_id
_entity_poly.type
_entity_poly.pdbx_seq_one_letter_code
_entity_poly.pdbx_strand_id
1 'polypeptide(L)'
;MLIDSLSIKVWMLRKAERAGLHIQSMKHFQPVDARRHMSNPLELNYLYPGRELLLDAPMEWGFGLFNLSGHRRFLNDVMQEAFDNPGRERDLLREALRVFYADWQPANAAEFLGVSSGQVGELVDVPPWQACSPWDSHNAVEKSVKRQRTELRENTRILGKRLDINAGWKFCGPVSEDKLEVEVERLARVLESIRRQGICRHDGTDGDIRANVLTHSDGRWRWVVHGGQHRYAVISALGALRATIRVERFIRREDVALWPTVTSGLFSQEAALKIFDNYFAD
;
A
#
# COMPACT_ATOMS: atom_id res chain seq x y z
N MET A 1 -4.70 -41.51 34.07
CA MET A 1 -3.75 -41.30 32.95
C MET A 1 -3.93 -39.86 32.48
N LEU A 2 -3.02 -38.96 32.84
CA LEU A 2 -3.08 -37.57 32.40
C LEU A 2 -2.63 -37.54 30.94
N ILE A 3 -3.56 -37.25 30.03
CA ILE A 3 -3.22 -37.03 28.63
C ILE A 3 -2.45 -35.71 28.58
N ASP A 4 -1.19 -35.80 28.18
CA ASP A 4 -0.32 -34.63 28.01
C ASP A 4 -0.90 -33.71 26.91
N SER A 5 -0.98 -32.43 27.24
CA SER A 5 -1.43 -31.34 26.36
C SER A 5 -0.71 -31.31 25.01
N LEU A 6 0.56 -31.72 24.96
CA LEU A 6 1.34 -31.78 23.72
C LEU A 6 0.82 -32.87 22.78
N SER A 7 0.42 -34.01 23.36
CA SER A 7 -0.14 -35.15 22.62
C SER A 7 -1.49 -34.81 21.98
N ILE A 8 -2.34 -34.06 22.68
CA ILE A 8 -3.62 -33.56 22.14
C ILE A 8 -3.37 -32.57 21.00
N LYS A 9 -2.41 -31.66 21.17
CA LYS A 9 -2.07 -30.65 20.16
C LYS A 9 -1.54 -31.28 18.88
N VAL A 10 -0.62 -32.23 18.98
CA VAL A 10 -0.06 -32.97 17.82
C VAL A 10 -1.15 -33.78 17.12
N TRP A 11 -2.05 -34.41 17.87
CA TRP A 11 -3.18 -35.14 17.29
C TRP A 11 -4.14 -34.23 16.52
N MET A 12 -4.47 -33.05 17.06
CA MET A 12 -5.31 -32.05 16.37
C MET A 12 -4.65 -31.53 15.09
N LEU A 13 -3.35 -31.19 15.14
CA LEU A 13 -2.60 -30.74 13.96
C LEU A 13 -2.65 -31.78 12.83
N ARG A 14 -2.39 -33.04 13.15
CA ARG A 14 -2.41 -34.15 12.17
C ARG A 14 -3.80 -34.39 11.59
N LYS A 15 -4.86 -34.25 12.40
CA LYS A 15 -6.24 -34.38 11.92
C LYS A 15 -6.61 -33.24 10.97
N ALA A 16 -6.19 -32.02 11.28
CA ALA A 16 -6.41 -30.87 10.43
C ALA A 16 -5.65 -31.00 9.10
N GLU A 17 -4.37 -31.38 9.13
CA GLU A 17 -3.58 -31.58 7.91
C GLU A 17 -4.19 -32.67 7.00
N ARG A 18 -4.65 -33.79 7.59
CA ARG A 18 -5.37 -34.84 6.85
C ARG A 18 -6.70 -34.36 6.25
N ALA A 19 -7.30 -33.33 6.82
CA ALA A 19 -8.49 -32.68 6.28
C ALA A 19 -8.17 -31.56 5.28
N GLY A 20 -6.89 -31.39 4.89
CA GLY A 20 -6.43 -30.31 4.01
C GLY A 20 -6.32 -28.94 4.70
N LEU A 21 -6.45 -28.89 6.03
CA LEU A 21 -6.34 -27.67 6.83
C LEU A 21 -4.93 -27.54 7.39
N HIS A 22 -4.22 -26.49 6.99
CA HIS A 22 -2.89 -26.20 7.52
C HIS A 22 -3.01 -25.28 8.75
N ILE A 23 -2.77 -25.83 9.94
CA ILE A 23 -2.82 -25.08 11.19
C ILE A 23 -1.44 -24.50 11.50
N GLN A 24 -1.32 -23.18 11.45
CA GLN A 24 -0.13 -22.47 11.90
C GLN A 24 -0.35 -21.84 13.28
N SER A 25 0.72 -21.71 14.05
CA SER A 25 0.65 -21.05 15.36
C SER A 25 0.32 -19.56 15.20
N MET A 26 -0.59 -19.04 16.02
CA MET A 26 -0.87 -17.60 16.12
C MET A 26 0.40 -16.75 16.37
N LYS A 27 1.45 -17.32 16.97
CA LYS A 27 2.75 -16.64 17.15
C LYS A 27 3.46 -16.32 15.82
N HIS A 28 3.12 -17.01 14.74
CA HIS A 28 3.60 -16.69 13.39
C HIS A 28 2.80 -15.57 12.74
N PHE A 29 1.64 -15.21 13.31
CA PHE A 29 0.76 -14.15 12.81
C PHE A 29 1.12 -12.77 13.37
N GLN A 30 1.80 -12.71 14.51
CA GLN A 30 2.29 -11.44 15.03
C GLN A 30 3.57 -11.03 14.28
N PRO A 31 3.65 -9.76 13.85
CA PRO A 31 4.83 -9.24 13.19
C PRO A 31 5.99 -9.20 14.18
N VAL A 32 7.19 -9.46 13.69
CA VAL A 32 8.42 -9.34 14.49
C VAL A 32 8.70 -7.87 14.71
N ASP A 33 8.80 -7.44 15.97
CA ASP A 33 9.13 -6.06 16.30
C ASP A 33 10.63 -5.80 16.07
N ALA A 34 10.95 -5.19 14.93
CA ALA A 34 12.30 -4.84 14.53
C ALA A 34 12.47 -3.30 14.43
N ARG A 35 11.65 -2.53 15.16
CA ARG A 35 11.69 -1.04 15.11
C ARG A 35 13.00 -0.44 15.61
N ARG A 36 13.78 -1.21 16.37
CA ARG A 36 15.12 -0.82 16.85
C ARG A 36 16.24 -1.18 15.86
N HIS A 37 15.93 -1.84 14.75
CA HIS A 37 16.91 -2.17 13.72
C HIS A 37 17.25 -0.92 12.92
N MET A 38 18.54 -0.57 12.89
CA MET A 38 19.03 0.64 12.24
C MET A 38 19.76 0.38 10.92
N SER A 39 20.07 -0.88 10.62
CA SER A 39 20.75 -1.29 9.38
C SER A 39 19.76 -1.48 8.22
N ASN A 40 20.24 -1.96 7.08
CA ASN A 40 19.39 -2.27 5.94
C ASN A 40 18.34 -3.34 6.35
N PRO A 41 17.03 -3.11 6.10
CA PRO A 41 15.99 -4.03 6.50
C PRO A 41 16.04 -5.38 5.76
N LEU A 42 16.77 -5.49 4.65
CA LEU A 42 16.99 -6.76 3.95
C LEU A 42 17.67 -7.80 4.83
N GLU A 43 18.55 -7.38 5.76
CA GLU A 43 19.18 -8.27 6.74
C GLU A 43 18.11 -9.02 7.57
N LEU A 44 17.04 -8.33 7.94
CA LEU A 44 15.94 -8.91 8.71
C LEU A 44 15.16 -9.97 7.93
N ASN A 45 15.13 -9.88 6.60
CA ASN A 45 14.50 -10.90 5.76
C ASN A 45 15.26 -12.24 5.83
N TYR A 46 16.59 -12.21 6.01
CA TYR A 46 17.39 -13.43 6.21
C TYR A 46 17.27 -13.98 7.64
N LEU A 47 17.13 -13.10 8.63
CA LEU A 47 16.97 -13.50 10.03
C LEU A 47 15.57 -14.04 10.33
N TYR A 48 14.54 -13.51 9.66
CA TYR A 48 13.13 -13.82 9.88
C TYR A 48 12.40 -14.13 8.57
N PRO A 49 12.82 -15.17 7.83
CA PRO A 49 12.26 -15.47 6.51
C PRO A 49 10.75 -15.72 6.60
N GLY A 50 10.00 -15.07 5.72
CA GLY A 50 8.54 -15.22 5.62
C GLY A 50 7.73 -14.61 6.76
N ARG A 51 8.36 -13.80 7.64
CA ARG A 51 7.67 -13.11 8.73
C ARG A 51 7.35 -11.66 8.34
N GLU A 52 6.18 -11.18 8.75
CA GLU A 52 5.90 -9.75 8.76
C GLU A 52 6.81 -9.06 9.78
N LEU A 53 7.31 -7.87 9.46
CA LEU A 53 8.21 -7.10 10.33
C LEU A 53 7.61 -5.73 10.65
N LEU A 54 7.72 -5.28 11.90
CA LEU A 54 7.50 -3.88 12.24
C LEU A 54 8.82 -3.13 12.15
N LEU A 55 8.88 -2.13 11.29
CA LEU A 55 10.02 -1.23 11.17
C LEU A 55 9.60 0.18 11.53
N ASP A 56 10.50 0.92 12.15
CA ASP A 56 10.39 2.37 12.21
C ASP A 56 11.15 2.93 11.01
N ALA A 57 10.44 3.46 10.01
CA ALA A 57 11.00 3.81 8.70
C ALA A 57 10.96 5.33 8.46
N PRO A 58 11.99 5.94 7.83
CA PRO A 58 11.95 7.34 7.43
C PRO A 58 10.79 7.62 6.45
N MET A 59 10.03 8.67 6.72
CA MET A 59 8.88 9.06 5.88
C MET A 59 9.28 9.57 4.51
N GLU A 60 10.47 10.18 4.39
CA GLU A 60 11.06 10.58 3.11
C GLU A 60 11.39 9.39 2.19
N TRP A 61 11.48 8.17 2.72
CA TRP A 61 11.72 6.96 1.92
C TRP A 61 10.42 6.24 1.52
N GLY A 62 9.28 6.77 1.97
CA GLY A 62 7.96 6.21 1.72
C GLY A 62 7.32 6.71 0.43
N PHE A 63 6.63 5.80 -0.23
CA PHE A 63 5.81 6.07 -1.41
C PHE A 63 4.41 5.50 -1.23
N GLY A 64 3.39 6.33 -1.41
CA GLY A 64 2.00 5.91 -1.33
C GLY A 64 1.08 6.87 -2.07
N LEU A 65 -0.11 7.07 -1.52
CA LEU A 65 -1.11 8.00 -2.07
C LEU A 65 -0.51 9.39 -2.30
N PHE A 66 -0.82 9.97 -3.47
CA PHE A 66 -0.36 11.30 -3.95
C PHE A 66 1.12 11.43 -4.33
N ASN A 67 1.97 10.43 -4.08
CA ASN A 67 3.39 10.53 -4.46
C ASN A 67 3.61 10.56 -5.99
N LEU A 68 2.75 9.89 -6.77
CA LEU A 68 2.95 9.72 -8.22
C LEU A 68 2.47 10.90 -9.07
N SER A 69 1.74 11.87 -8.50
CA SER A 69 1.06 12.91 -9.27
C SER A 69 1.77 14.26 -9.27
N GLY A 70 2.88 14.41 -8.55
CA GLY A 70 3.50 15.73 -8.31
C GLY A 70 2.72 16.65 -7.36
N HIS A 71 1.49 16.28 -6.97
CA HIS A 71 0.63 17.10 -6.09
C HIS A 71 0.89 16.90 -4.60
N ARG A 72 1.85 16.04 -4.24
CA ARG A 72 2.14 15.68 -2.84
C ARG A 72 2.33 16.90 -1.95
N ARG A 73 3.11 17.89 -2.39
CA ARG A 73 3.39 19.09 -1.60
C ARG A 73 2.12 19.90 -1.35
N PHE A 74 1.36 20.19 -2.40
CA PHE A 74 0.09 20.92 -2.30
C PHE A 74 -0.90 20.22 -1.35
N LEU A 75 -1.10 18.91 -1.51
CA LEU A 75 -2.02 18.16 -0.66
C LEU A 75 -1.53 18.05 0.79
N ASN A 76 -0.21 17.98 1.01
CA ASN A 76 0.36 18.01 2.35
C ASN A 76 0.08 19.34 3.05
N ASP A 77 0.27 20.46 2.36
CA ASP A 77 0.02 21.81 2.91
C ASP A 77 -1.46 21.96 3.30
N VAL A 78 -2.39 21.50 2.45
CA VAL A 78 -3.83 21.52 2.75
C VAL A 78 -4.21 20.57 3.89
N MET A 79 -3.64 19.36 3.94
CA MET A 79 -3.89 18.42 5.04
C MET A 79 -3.38 18.97 6.39
N GLN A 80 -2.25 19.67 6.39
CA GLN A 80 -1.74 20.37 7.56
C GLN A 80 -2.68 21.51 7.97
N GLU A 81 -3.13 22.34 7.03
CA GLU A 81 -4.12 23.41 7.31
C GLU A 81 -5.42 22.83 7.87
N ALA A 82 -5.93 21.75 7.29
CA ALA A 82 -7.11 21.04 7.79
C ALA A 82 -6.89 20.51 9.20
N PHE A 83 -5.69 19.98 9.50
CA PHE A 83 -5.35 19.52 10.85
C PHE A 83 -5.44 20.66 11.88
N ASP A 84 -4.91 21.83 11.52
CA ASP A 84 -4.82 23.01 12.39
C ASP A 84 -6.15 23.79 12.52
N ASN A 85 -7.13 23.51 11.66
CA ASN A 85 -8.44 24.18 11.64
C ASN A 85 -9.61 23.18 11.84
N PRO A 86 -9.84 22.68 13.07
CA PRO A 86 -10.94 21.76 13.35
C PRO A 86 -12.31 22.31 12.93
N GLY A 87 -13.12 21.47 12.29
CA GLY A 87 -14.42 21.84 11.73
C GLY A 87 -14.38 22.29 10.27
N ARG A 88 -13.19 22.56 9.71
CA ARG A 88 -13.00 22.93 8.29
C ARG A 88 -12.36 21.83 7.45
N GLU A 89 -12.07 20.65 8.03
CA GLU A 89 -11.31 19.60 7.37
C GLU A 89 -11.95 19.17 6.05
N ARG A 90 -13.25 18.90 6.07
CA ARG A 90 -13.97 18.36 4.90
C ARG A 90 -13.99 19.36 3.76
N ASP A 91 -14.17 20.64 4.03
CA ASP A 91 -14.26 21.67 2.99
C ASP A 91 -12.90 21.92 2.35
N LEU A 92 -11.83 22.04 3.16
CA LEU A 92 -10.46 22.18 2.68
C LEU A 92 -10.03 20.97 1.85
N LEU A 93 -10.27 19.76 2.37
CA LEU A 93 -9.92 18.52 1.67
C LEU A 93 -10.72 18.34 0.38
N ARG A 94 -12.01 18.70 0.36
CA ARG A 94 -12.86 18.58 -0.83
C ARG A 94 -12.33 19.43 -1.97
N GLU A 95 -11.99 20.68 -1.69
CA GLU A 95 -11.47 21.58 -2.72
C GLU A 95 -10.12 21.09 -3.26
N ALA A 96 -9.20 20.72 -2.38
CA ALA A 96 -7.89 20.23 -2.81
C ALA A 96 -7.96 18.89 -3.56
N LEU A 97 -8.84 17.97 -3.14
CA LEU A 97 -9.04 16.72 -3.86
C LEU A 97 -9.72 16.94 -5.22
N ARG A 98 -10.62 17.92 -5.35
CA ARG A 98 -11.23 18.28 -6.63
C ARG A 98 -10.16 18.76 -7.62
N VAL A 99 -9.24 19.62 -7.19
CA VAL A 99 -8.08 20.04 -7.99
C VAL A 99 -7.22 18.84 -8.37
N PHE A 100 -6.82 18.03 -7.40
CA PHE A 100 -5.99 16.85 -7.64
C PHE A 100 -6.60 15.88 -8.68
N TYR A 101 -7.90 15.56 -8.56
CA TYR A 101 -8.56 14.66 -9.50
C TYR A 101 -8.82 15.30 -10.87
N ALA A 102 -8.94 16.62 -10.95
CA ALA A 102 -9.02 17.33 -12.22
C ALA A 102 -7.67 17.30 -12.95
N ASP A 103 -6.57 17.51 -12.22
CA ASP A 103 -5.23 17.70 -12.80
C ASP A 103 -4.49 16.39 -13.07
N TRP A 104 -4.69 15.36 -12.26
CA TRP A 104 -4.01 14.07 -12.40
C TRP A 104 -4.93 12.99 -12.99
N GLN A 105 -4.97 12.90 -14.32
CA GLN A 105 -5.78 11.95 -15.09
C GLN A 105 -4.93 11.19 -16.13
N PRO A 106 -4.06 10.26 -15.71
CA PRO A 106 -3.31 9.44 -16.66
C PRO A 106 -4.29 8.67 -17.55
N ALA A 107 -4.00 8.59 -18.85
CA ALA A 107 -4.91 7.97 -19.81
C ALA A 107 -4.98 6.44 -19.64
N ASN A 108 -3.90 5.82 -19.16
CA ASN A 108 -3.74 4.38 -19.07
C ASN A 108 -2.77 3.98 -17.95
N ALA A 109 -2.58 2.67 -17.76
CA ALA A 109 -1.68 2.13 -16.75
C ALA A 109 -0.20 2.46 -17.02
N ALA A 110 0.22 2.60 -18.28
CA ALA A 110 1.60 2.96 -18.62
C ALA A 110 1.93 4.37 -18.14
N GLU A 111 1.08 5.35 -18.43
CA GLU A 111 1.23 6.73 -17.94
C GLU A 111 1.18 6.82 -16.42
N PHE A 112 0.26 6.10 -15.78
CA PHE A 112 0.18 6.04 -14.31
C PHE A 112 1.48 5.52 -13.66
N LEU A 113 2.19 4.59 -14.32
CA LEU A 113 3.45 4.03 -13.87
C LEU A 113 4.69 4.85 -14.34
N GLY A 114 4.49 5.91 -15.12
CA GLY A 114 5.57 6.75 -15.63
C GLY A 114 6.44 6.05 -16.70
N VAL A 115 5.87 5.15 -17.49
CA VAL A 115 6.56 4.46 -18.60
C VAL A 115 5.93 4.80 -19.95
N SER A 116 6.75 4.79 -21.00
CA SER A 116 6.28 5.09 -22.36
C SER A 116 5.67 3.86 -23.03
N SER A 117 4.79 4.10 -24.01
CA SER A 117 4.07 3.07 -24.77
C SER A 117 5.00 2.04 -25.45
N GLY A 118 6.18 2.45 -25.90
CA GLY A 118 7.17 1.56 -26.51
C GLY A 118 7.81 0.55 -25.54
N GLN A 119 7.58 0.68 -24.24
CA GLN A 119 8.20 -0.17 -23.21
C GLN A 119 7.23 -1.23 -22.66
N VAL A 120 5.92 -1.03 -22.82
CA VAL A 120 4.86 -1.86 -22.21
C VAL A 120 3.60 -1.89 -23.08
N GLY A 121 3.62 -2.69 -24.14
CA GLY A 121 2.54 -2.75 -25.13
C GLY A 121 1.15 -2.99 -24.54
N GLU A 122 0.99 -3.92 -23.60
CA GLU A 122 -0.33 -4.25 -23.03
C GLU A 122 -0.86 -3.19 -22.04
N LEU A 123 0.00 -2.33 -21.48
CA LEU A 123 -0.40 -1.37 -20.46
C LEU A 123 -1.05 -0.10 -21.01
N VAL A 124 -0.87 0.18 -22.30
CA VAL A 124 -1.49 1.35 -22.95
C VAL A 124 -2.98 1.15 -23.19
N ASP A 125 -3.42 -0.10 -23.26
CA ASP A 125 -4.79 -0.50 -23.57
C ASP A 125 -5.65 -0.73 -22.31
N VAL A 126 -5.06 -0.61 -21.12
CA VAL A 126 -5.76 -0.82 -19.84
C VAL A 126 -5.83 0.47 -19.02
N PRO A 127 -6.94 0.70 -18.30
CA PRO A 127 -7.12 1.93 -17.53
C PRO A 127 -6.15 2.00 -16.33
N PRO A 128 -5.86 3.20 -15.79
CA PRO A 128 -4.91 3.39 -14.68
C PRO A 128 -5.19 2.51 -13.47
N TRP A 129 -6.46 2.31 -13.13
CA TRP A 129 -6.86 1.48 -11.99
C TRP A 129 -6.57 0.00 -12.19
N GLN A 130 -6.14 -0.46 -13.38
CA GLN A 130 -5.65 -1.82 -13.60
C GLN A 130 -4.13 -1.95 -13.50
N ALA A 131 -3.41 -0.84 -13.27
CA ALA A 131 -1.96 -0.87 -13.15
C ALA A 131 -1.47 -1.91 -12.13
N CYS A 132 -0.50 -2.71 -12.57
CA CYS A 132 0.23 -3.68 -11.77
C CYS A 132 1.71 -3.30 -11.70
N SER A 133 2.32 -3.56 -10.55
CA SER A 133 3.75 -3.37 -10.39
C SER A 133 4.49 -4.58 -10.97
N PRO A 134 5.75 -4.41 -11.42
CA PRO A 134 6.53 -5.52 -11.97
C PRO A 134 6.69 -6.74 -11.03
N TRP A 135 6.67 -6.52 -9.72
CA TRP A 135 6.82 -7.55 -8.68
C TRP A 135 5.48 -8.09 -8.12
N ASP A 136 4.34 -7.77 -8.74
CA ASP A 136 3.06 -8.29 -8.28
C ASP A 136 2.88 -9.76 -8.64
N SER A 137 2.38 -10.56 -7.69
CA SER A 137 2.22 -12.01 -7.84
C SER A 137 1.00 -12.46 -8.63
N HIS A 138 0.09 -11.54 -8.95
CA HIS A 138 -1.18 -11.85 -9.62
C HIS A 138 -1.08 -11.38 -11.06
N ASN A 139 -1.68 -12.15 -11.99
CA ASN A 139 -1.94 -11.63 -13.33
C ASN A 139 -2.88 -10.40 -13.24
N ALA A 140 -2.86 -9.56 -14.28
CA ALA A 140 -3.62 -8.30 -14.30
C ALA A 140 -5.14 -8.51 -14.07
N VAL A 141 -5.68 -9.65 -14.53
CA VAL A 141 -7.11 -9.99 -14.40
C VAL A 141 -7.49 -10.25 -12.95
N GLU A 142 -6.77 -11.12 -12.24
CA GLU A 142 -7.02 -11.42 -10.83
C GLU A 142 -6.91 -10.17 -9.95
N LYS A 143 -5.88 -9.35 -10.22
CA LYS A 143 -5.69 -8.09 -9.50
C LYS A 143 -6.86 -7.13 -9.72
N SER A 144 -7.35 -7.04 -10.95
CA SER A 144 -8.51 -6.20 -11.31
C SER A 144 -9.77 -6.63 -10.56
N VAL A 145 -10.08 -7.93 -10.53
CA VAL A 145 -11.22 -8.48 -9.77
C VAL A 145 -11.10 -8.17 -8.28
N LYS A 146 -9.90 -8.38 -7.70
CA LYS A 146 -9.65 -8.08 -6.28
C LYS A 146 -9.81 -6.59 -5.97
N ARG A 147 -9.33 -5.71 -6.85
CA ARG A 147 -9.41 -4.25 -6.69
C ARG A 147 -10.85 -3.76 -6.77
N GLN A 148 -11.65 -4.22 -7.74
CA GLN A 148 -13.07 -3.90 -7.83
C GLN A 148 -13.83 -4.30 -6.56
N ARG A 149 -13.62 -5.54 -6.07
CA ARG A 149 -14.25 -6.01 -4.82
C ARG A 149 -13.82 -5.17 -3.61
N THR A 150 -12.54 -4.79 -3.57
CA THR A 150 -11.99 -3.98 -2.48
C THR A 150 -12.56 -2.57 -2.49
N GLU A 151 -12.59 -1.89 -3.64
CA GLU A 151 -13.17 -0.55 -3.76
C GLU A 151 -14.66 -0.56 -3.40
N LEU A 152 -15.45 -1.51 -3.92
CA LEU A 152 -16.87 -1.62 -3.58
C LEU A 152 -17.07 -1.80 -2.06
N ARG A 153 -16.34 -2.72 -1.45
CA ARG A 153 -16.42 -3.00 -0.01
C ARG A 153 -16.00 -1.79 0.83
N GLU A 154 -14.87 -1.17 0.49
CA GLU A 154 -14.35 -0.05 1.26
C GLU A 154 -15.21 1.21 1.08
N ASN A 155 -15.70 1.49 -0.13
CA ASN A 155 -16.62 2.60 -0.38
C ASN A 155 -17.93 2.40 0.37
N THR A 156 -18.48 1.18 0.39
CA THR A 156 -19.73 0.89 1.12
C THR A 156 -19.59 1.12 2.64
N ARG A 157 -18.39 0.90 3.20
CA ARG A 157 -18.11 1.18 4.62
C ARG A 157 -18.11 2.67 4.95
N ILE A 158 -17.95 3.53 3.95
CA ILE A 158 -17.85 4.97 4.10
C ILE A 158 -19.12 5.60 3.53
N LEU A 159 -19.93 6.22 4.39
CA LEU A 159 -21.22 6.84 4.04
C LEU A 159 -22.31 5.87 3.54
N GLY A 160 -22.08 4.54 3.56
CA GLY A 160 -23.08 3.55 3.12
C GLY A 160 -23.30 3.49 1.61
N LYS A 161 -22.48 4.20 0.81
CA LYS A 161 -22.65 4.30 -0.64
C LYS A 161 -22.02 3.10 -1.36
N ARG A 162 -22.81 2.39 -2.16
CA ARG A 162 -22.32 1.27 -2.99
C ARG A 162 -21.70 1.78 -4.29
N LEU A 163 -20.50 2.33 -4.19
CA LEU A 163 -19.74 2.84 -5.33
C LEU A 163 -18.74 1.78 -5.82
N ASP A 164 -18.83 1.40 -7.09
CA ASP A 164 -17.87 0.53 -7.75
C ASP A 164 -16.69 1.33 -8.35
N ILE A 165 -15.88 0.67 -9.17
CA ILE A 165 -14.70 1.29 -9.80
C ILE A 165 -15.06 2.35 -10.84
N ASN A 166 -16.27 2.34 -11.39
CA ASN A 166 -16.71 3.31 -12.40
C ASN A 166 -16.94 4.71 -11.78
N ALA A 167 -17.13 4.77 -10.46
CA ALA A 167 -17.16 6.03 -9.72
C ALA A 167 -15.77 6.69 -9.60
N GLY A 168 -14.71 6.02 -10.07
CA GLY A 168 -13.34 6.51 -10.05
C GLY A 168 -12.44 5.80 -9.02
N TRP A 169 -11.16 6.16 -9.03
CA TRP A 169 -10.13 5.48 -8.24
C TRP A 169 -9.35 6.48 -7.38
N LYS A 170 -9.02 6.10 -6.14
CA LYS A 170 -8.40 7.04 -5.17
C LYS A 170 -7.03 7.60 -5.58
N PHE A 171 -6.34 7.01 -6.55
CA PHE A 171 -4.99 7.42 -6.93
C PHE A 171 -4.94 8.39 -8.11
N CYS A 172 -6.04 8.56 -8.86
CA CYS A 172 -6.10 9.48 -9.99
C CYS A 172 -7.53 9.74 -10.44
N GLY A 173 -7.74 10.86 -11.12
CA GLY A 173 -9.02 11.20 -11.68
C GLY A 173 -9.30 10.53 -13.03
N PRO A 174 -10.51 10.75 -13.58
CA PRO A 174 -11.61 11.46 -12.92
C PRO A 174 -12.28 10.61 -11.83
N VAL A 175 -13.00 11.27 -10.92
CA VAL A 175 -13.88 10.62 -9.92
C VAL A 175 -15.26 11.27 -9.93
N SER A 176 -16.29 10.51 -9.57
CA SER A 176 -17.63 11.07 -9.34
C SER A 176 -17.67 11.91 -8.06
N GLU A 177 -18.65 12.82 -7.95
CA GLU A 177 -18.83 13.61 -6.73
C GLU A 177 -19.03 12.72 -5.49
N ASP A 178 -19.78 11.62 -5.64
CA ASP A 178 -19.98 10.66 -4.56
C ASP A 178 -18.67 9.98 -4.12
N LYS A 179 -17.76 9.70 -5.06
CA LYS A 179 -16.44 9.13 -4.76
C LYS A 179 -15.53 10.18 -4.14
N LEU A 180 -15.59 11.42 -4.58
CA LEU A 180 -14.90 12.55 -3.95
C LEU A 180 -15.27 12.65 -2.47
N GLU A 181 -16.57 12.66 -2.13
CA GLU A 181 -17.02 12.72 -0.73
C GLU A 181 -16.54 11.53 0.12
N VAL A 182 -16.46 10.33 -0.47
CA VAL A 182 -15.91 9.15 0.23
C VAL A 182 -14.43 9.36 0.58
N GLU A 183 -13.62 9.89 -0.35
CA GLU A 183 -12.19 10.11 -0.11
C GLU A 183 -11.93 11.28 0.84
N VAL A 184 -12.74 12.35 0.76
CA VAL A 184 -12.76 13.46 1.75
C VAL A 184 -13.01 12.91 3.15
N GLU A 185 -14.08 12.12 3.32
CA GLU A 185 -14.44 11.57 4.62
C GLU A 185 -13.37 10.63 5.19
N ARG A 186 -12.68 9.86 4.33
CA ARG A 186 -11.57 9.01 4.78
C ARG A 186 -10.41 9.84 5.32
N LEU A 187 -9.96 10.86 4.62
CA LEU A 187 -8.87 11.73 5.09
C LEU A 187 -9.27 12.50 6.35
N ALA A 188 -10.48 13.08 6.37
CA ALA A 188 -10.99 13.81 7.53
C ALA A 188 -11.04 12.94 8.79
N ARG A 189 -11.56 11.71 8.70
CA ARG A 189 -11.59 10.77 9.85
C ARG A 189 -10.19 10.44 10.37
N VAL A 190 -9.20 10.30 9.47
CA VAL A 190 -7.82 10.05 9.88
C VAL A 190 -7.23 11.26 10.60
N LEU A 191 -7.41 12.47 10.06
CA LEU A 191 -6.98 13.72 10.70
C LEU A 191 -7.60 13.87 12.09
N GLU A 192 -8.92 13.72 12.19
CA GLU A 192 -9.66 13.81 13.46
C GLU A 192 -9.18 12.77 14.48
N SER A 193 -8.95 11.53 14.04
CA SER A 193 -8.45 10.45 14.89
C SER A 193 -7.05 10.77 15.42
N ILE A 194 -6.12 11.17 14.54
CA ILE A 194 -4.75 11.53 14.92
C ILE A 194 -4.74 12.74 15.84
N ARG A 195 -5.59 13.75 15.60
CA ARG A 195 -5.69 14.92 16.46
C ARG A 195 -6.12 14.55 17.89
N ARG A 196 -7.06 13.61 18.01
CA ARG A 196 -7.62 13.20 19.30
C ARG A 196 -6.75 12.21 20.07
N GLN A 197 -6.08 11.30 19.38
CA GLN A 197 -5.47 10.12 19.99
C GLN A 197 -3.99 9.96 19.64
N GLY A 198 -3.44 10.79 18.76
CA GLY A 198 -2.16 10.54 18.12
C GLY A 198 -2.23 9.38 17.13
N ILE A 199 -1.07 8.92 16.69
CA ILE A 199 -0.95 7.79 15.76
C ILE A 199 -1.08 6.49 16.58
N CYS A 200 -2.26 5.86 16.52
CA CYS A 200 -2.53 4.59 17.19
C CYS A 200 -2.28 3.40 16.24
N ARG A 201 -1.59 2.37 16.76
CA ARG A 201 -1.39 1.10 16.07
C ARG A 201 -2.04 -0.07 16.79
N HIS A 202 -2.32 -1.14 16.06
CA HIS A 202 -2.69 -2.45 16.62
C HIS A 202 -2.31 -3.58 15.66
N ASP A 203 -2.24 -4.82 16.15
CA ASP A 203 -1.78 -5.95 15.34
C ASP A 203 -2.83 -6.47 14.33
N GLY A 204 -4.00 -5.84 14.26
CA GLY A 204 -5.06 -6.17 13.29
C GLY A 204 -4.69 -5.80 11.86
N THR A 205 -5.54 -6.22 10.90
CA THR A 205 -5.26 -6.10 9.45
C THR A 205 -5.30 -4.67 8.90
N ASP A 206 -5.85 -3.71 9.66
CA ASP A 206 -5.91 -2.27 9.36
C ASP A 206 -5.16 -1.42 10.40
N GLY A 207 -4.42 -2.05 11.32
CA GLY A 207 -3.79 -1.37 12.44
C GLY A 207 -2.43 -0.74 12.15
N ASP A 208 -1.76 -1.10 11.06
CA ASP A 208 -0.46 -0.54 10.64
C ASP A 208 -0.52 -0.01 9.19
N ILE A 209 0.44 0.86 8.83
CA ILE A 209 0.76 1.10 7.41
C ILE A 209 1.46 -0.16 6.90
N ARG A 210 0.88 -0.83 5.92
CA ARG A 210 1.43 -2.06 5.35
C ARG A 210 2.21 -1.72 4.10
N ALA A 211 3.44 -2.22 3.98
CA ALA A 211 4.35 -1.81 2.92
C ALA A 211 5.15 -3.00 2.36
N ASN A 212 5.57 -2.84 1.10
CA ASN A 212 6.68 -3.62 0.56
C ASN A 212 7.96 -2.79 0.67
N VAL A 213 9.08 -3.44 0.99
CA VAL A 213 10.40 -2.82 0.97
C VAL A 213 11.06 -3.11 -0.38
N LEU A 214 11.54 -2.06 -1.04
CA LEU A 214 12.32 -2.12 -2.27
C LEU A 214 13.78 -1.92 -1.91
N THR A 215 14.67 -2.79 -2.39
CA THR A 215 16.10 -2.78 -2.08
C THR A 215 16.92 -2.68 -3.35
N HIS A 216 17.82 -1.72 -3.38
CA HIS A 216 18.74 -1.46 -4.48
C HIS A 216 20.09 -2.15 -4.20
N SER A 217 20.85 -2.44 -5.27
CA SER A 217 22.11 -3.21 -5.18
C SER A 217 23.24 -2.49 -4.43
N ASP A 218 23.14 -1.16 -4.28
CA ASP A 218 24.06 -0.31 -3.52
C ASP A 218 23.70 -0.24 -2.01
N GLY A 219 22.68 -0.99 -1.58
CA GLY A 219 22.21 -1.01 -0.19
C GLY A 219 21.20 0.08 0.16
N ARG A 220 20.83 0.98 -0.77
CA ARG A 220 19.70 1.88 -0.57
C ARG A 220 18.39 1.09 -0.53
N TRP A 221 17.40 1.61 0.18
CA TRP A 221 16.08 1.03 0.21
C TRP A 221 15.00 2.10 0.31
N ARG A 222 13.80 1.75 -0.19
CA ARG A 222 12.57 2.55 -0.14
C ARG A 222 11.44 1.66 0.30
N TRP A 223 10.30 2.23 0.64
CA TRP A 223 9.12 1.44 0.99
C TRP A 223 7.87 1.97 0.31
N VAL A 224 7.06 1.06 -0.21
CA VAL A 224 5.86 1.37 -0.97
C VAL A 224 4.64 0.87 -0.22
N VAL A 225 3.73 1.79 0.09
CA VAL A 225 2.50 1.50 0.81
C VAL A 225 1.64 0.56 -0.03
N HIS A 226 1.27 -0.56 0.57
CA HIS A 226 0.31 -1.51 0.06
C HIS A 226 -1.06 -1.34 0.76
N GLY A 227 -1.07 -1.03 2.05
CA GLY A 227 -2.27 -0.80 2.84
C GLY A 227 -2.10 0.36 3.84
N GLY A 228 -3.19 1.05 4.17
CA GLY A 228 -3.13 2.26 5.01
C GLY A 228 -2.77 3.53 4.25
N GLN A 229 -3.16 3.63 2.97
CA GLN A 229 -2.86 4.75 2.06
C GLN A 229 -3.24 6.12 2.65
N HIS A 230 -4.46 6.28 3.17
CA HIS A 230 -4.90 7.52 3.80
C HIS A 230 -4.13 7.85 5.08
N ARG A 231 -3.78 6.83 5.87
CA ARG A 231 -2.97 7.00 7.10
C ARG A 231 -1.57 7.48 6.77
N TYR A 232 -0.94 6.88 5.75
CA TYR A 232 0.33 7.34 5.21
C TYR A 232 0.25 8.79 4.73
N ALA A 233 -0.75 9.14 3.92
CA ALA A 233 -0.90 10.49 3.37
C ALA A 233 -0.99 11.54 4.48
N VAL A 234 -1.85 11.32 5.48
CA VAL A 234 -1.99 12.24 6.61
C VAL A 234 -0.72 12.31 7.45
N ILE A 235 -0.10 11.17 7.81
CA ILE A 235 1.14 11.18 8.60
C ILE A 235 2.27 11.90 7.85
N SER A 236 2.35 11.73 6.53
CA SER A 236 3.31 12.46 5.70
C SER A 236 3.03 13.96 5.67
N ALA A 237 1.76 14.36 5.61
CA ALA A 237 1.37 15.76 5.59
C ALA A 237 1.69 16.46 6.91
N LEU A 238 1.50 15.77 8.04
CA LEU A 238 1.80 16.26 9.38
C LEU A 238 3.30 16.34 9.70
N GLY A 239 4.18 16.15 8.72
CA GLY A 239 5.62 16.35 8.87
C GLY A 239 6.31 15.30 9.75
N ALA A 240 5.72 14.12 9.97
CA ALA A 240 6.37 13.07 10.73
C ALA A 240 7.68 12.64 10.04
N LEU A 241 8.79 12.59 10.78
CA LEU A 241 10.09 12.17 10.24
C LEU A 241 10.13 10.66 10.00
N ARG A 242 9.40 9.89 10.81
CA ARG A 242 9.39 8.43 10.79
C ARG A 242 7.98 7.90 11.03
N ALA A 243 7.70 6.71 10.52
CA ALA A 243 6.47 5.98 10.80
C ALA A 243 6.75 4.50 11.03
N THR A 244 5.95 3.90 11.92
CA THR A 244 5.92 2.44 12.05
C THR A 244 5.20 1.84 10.84
N ILE A 245 5.91 1.00 10.10
CA ILE A 245 5.38 0.23 8.97
C ILE A 245 5.42 -1.26 9.28
N ARG A 246 4.46 -2.00 8.73
CA ARG A 246 4.43 -3.45 8.69
C ARG A 246 4.89 -3.92 7.31
N VAL A 247 6.08 -4.50 7.24
CA VAL A 247 6.66 -5.03 6.00
C VAL A 247 6.06 -6.38 5.69
N GLU A 248 5.45 -6.51 4.51
CA GLU A 248 4.85 -7.75 4.02
C GLU A 248 5.76 -8.47 3.02
N ARG A 249 6.59 -7.73 2.26
CA ARG A 249 7.45 -8.27 1.21
C ARG A 249 8.74 -7.47 1.07
N PHE A 250 9.79 -8.16 0.64
CA PHE A 250 11.04 -7.58 0.17
C PHE A 250 11.16 -7.80 -1.33
N ILE A 251 11.47 -6.74 -2.07
CA ILE A 251 11.66 -6.75 -3.51
C ILE A 251 13.07 -6.25 -3.77
N ARG A 252 13.89 -7.10 -4.37
CA ARG A 252 15.28 -6.79 -4.70
C ARG A 252 15.39 -6.45 -6.17
N ARG A 253 16.10 -5.37 -6.49
CA ARG A 253 16.31 -4.92 -7.88
C ARG A 253 16.97 -6.00 -8.74
N GLU A 254 17.93 -6.72 -8.16
CA GLU A 254 18.68 -7.81 -8.80
C GLU A 254 17.81 -9.02 -9.17
N ASP A 255 16.65 -9.17 -8.53
CA ASP A 255 15.74 -10.29 -8.78
C ASP A 255 14.79 -10.01 -9.97
N VAL A 256 15.03 -8.96 -10.79
CA VAL A 256 14.11 -8.54 -11.85
C VAL A 256 13.73 -9.66 -12.82
N ALA A 257 14.68 -10.54 -13.16
CA ALA A 257 14.43 -11.68 -14.04
C ALA A 257 13.45 -12.72 -13.45
N LEU A 258 13.24 -12.69 -12.13
CA LEU A 258 12.37 -13.58 -11.37
C LEU A 258 11.04 -12.91 -10.96
N TRP A 259 10.86 -11.62 -11.25
CA TRP A 259 9.63 -10.93 -10.88
C TRP A 259 8.46 -11.49 -11.68
N PRO A 260 7.29 -11.73 -11.05
CA PRO A 260 6.25 -12.56 -11.68
C PRO A 260 5.76 -12.00 -13.02
N THR A 261 5.54 -10.68 -13.13
CA THR A 261 5.06 -10.09 -14.37
C THR A 261 6.15 -9.94 -15.44
N VAL A 262 7.43 -10.02 -15.05
CA VAL A 262 8.55 -10.15 -15.99
C VAL A 262 8.62 -11.57 -16.52
N THR A 263 8.53 -12.56 -15.64
CA THR A 263 8.53 -13.98 -16.03
C THR A 263 7.32 -14.35 -16.91
N SER A 264 6.18 -13.67 -16.73
CA SER A 264 5.01 -13.87 -17.57
C SER A 264 5.05 -13.12 -18.90
N GLY A 265 6.08 -12.30 -19.14
CA GLY A 265 6.24 -11.49 -20.35
C GLY A 265 5.42 -10.19 -20.40
N LEU A 266 4.71 -9.83 -19.32
CA LEU A 266 3.92 -8.59 -19.27
C LEU A 266 4.84 -7.36 -19.24
N PHE A 267 6.00 -7.47 -18.60
CA PHE A 267 7.06 -6.47 -18.63
C PHE A 267 8.35 -7.06 -19.18
N SER A 268 9.07 -6.29 -19.99
CA SER A 268 10.50 -6.56 -20.20
C SER A 268 11.28 -6.23 -18.91
N GLN A 269 12.47 -6.82 -18.75
CA GLN A 269 13.34 -6.48 -17.62
C GLN A 269 13.69 -4.98 -17.60
N GLU A 270 13.93 -4.38 -18.76
CA GLU A 270 14.24 -2.96 -18.89
C GLU A 270 13.08 -2.07 -18.41
N ALA A 271 11.85 -2.35 -18.85
CA ALA A 271 10.67 -1.61 -18.43
C ALA A 271 10.40 -1.78 -16.93
N ALA A 272 10.57 -3.00 -16.41
CA ALA A 272 10.40 -3.31 -15.01
C ALA A 272 11.42 -2.57 -14.12
N LEU A 273 12.70 -2.54 -14.53
CA LEU A 273 13.74 -1.79 -13.84
C LEU A 273 13.47 -0.28 -13.87
N LYS A 274 13.01 0.27 -15.00
CA LYS A 274 12.64 1.69 -15.07
C LYS A 274 11.57 2.05 -14.03
N ILE A 275 10.51 1.23 -13.91
CA ILE A 275 9.46 1.44 -12.91
C ILE A 275 10.01 1.33 -11.49
N PHE A 276 10.88 0.35 -11.23
CA PHE A 276 11.52 0.18 -9.92
C PHE A 276 12.38 1.40 -9.58
N ASP A 277 13.21 1.84 -10.52
CA ASP A 277 14.19 2.92 -10.32
C ASP A 277 13.52 4.29 -10.14
N ASN A 278 12.29 4.48 -10.65
CA ASN A 278 11.49 5.67 -10.37
C ASN A 278 11.21 5.89 -8.87
N TYR A 279 11.19 4.83 -8.04
CA TYR A 279 11.05 4.99 -6.58
C TYR A 279 12.33 5.50 -5.89
N PHE A 280 13.45 5.47 -6.62
CA PHE A 280 14.76 5.90 -6.12
C PHE A 280 15.24 7.21 -6.77
N ALA A 281 14.50 7.74 -7.73
CA ALA A 281 14.69 9.08 -8.26
C ALA A 281 14.38 10.14 -7.19
N ASP A 282 15.09 11.27 -7.25
CA ASP A 282 14.94 12.40 -6.33
C ASP A 282 13.74 13.30 -6.69
#